data_AF-A0AAP0SD40-F1
#
_entry.id   AF-A0AAP0SD40-F1
#
_cell.length_a   1.000
_cell.length_b   1.000
_cell.length_c   1.000
_cell.angle_alpha   90.00
_cell.angle_beta   90.00
_cell.angle_gamma   90.00
#
_symmetry.space_group_name_H-M   'P 1'
#
loop_
_entity.id
_entity.type
_entity.pdbx_description
1 polymer ?
#
loop_
_entity_poly.entity_id
_entity_poly.type
_entity_poly.pdbx_seq_one_letter_code
_entity_poly.pdbx_strand_id
1 'polypeptide(L)'
;MKVVALVSGGKDSCYAMMKCIQYGHQVGHQIIVRYAECMGVPLFRRRIRGSTRHHNLSYRMTPGDEVEDMFILLNEVKRQIPSITAVSSGAIASDYQRLRVESVCSRLGLVSLAYLWKQDQSLLLQEMITNGIVAITVKVAAMGLDPTKHLGKEIAHLESYLHKLKELYGINVCGEGGEYETMTLDCPLFINARIVLDEFQVVLHSSDSIAPVGVLHPLAFHLESKAESTSLSGINRNDDVCWEKLALICEVQGDCFQGCEATCPYVDVVSDLVAVTEDKLQISKTKKDNTFSMCCWLQDSCKTSTGLQEDLKAVLKKIELQLVEYGFGWENVLYIHLYIADMNEFSTANETYVKFITQEKCHFGVPSRSTIELPLLQVGLGRAYIEVLVTNDQSKRVLHVQSVSCWAPSCIGPYSQATLHKEILHMAWAVGA
;
A
#
# COMPACT_ATOMS: atom_id res chain seq x y z
N MET A 1 -9.74 -13.19 -8.64
CA MET A 1 -8.99 -12.89 -7.39
C MET A 1 -9.92 -13.20 -6.21
N LYS A 2 -9.43 -13.30 -4.96
CA LYS A 2 -10.26 -13.10 -3.75
C LYS A 2 -9.56 -12.13 -2.80
N VAL A 3 -10.33 -11.26 -2.13
CA VAL A 3 -9.83 -10.02 -1.50
C VAL A 3 -10.52 -9.76 -0.17
N VAL A 4 -9.81 -9.14 0.78
CA VAL A 4 -10.36 -8.51 2.01
C VAL A 4 -10.44 -6.99 1.80
N ALA A 5 -11.55 -6.31 2.08
CA ALA A 5 -11.54 -4.84 2.17
C ALA A 5 -11.29 -4.36 3.61
N LEU A 6 -10.37 -3.42 3.80
CA LEU A 6 -10.20 -2.69 5.06
C LEU A 6 -11.26 -1.59 5.13
N VAL A 7 -12.08 -1.62 6.18
CA VAL A 7 -13.27 -0.77 6.31
C VAL A 7 -13.33 -0.15 7.71
N SER A 8 -13.76 1.11 7.78
CA SER A 8 -13.94 1.88 9.02
C SER A 8 -15.38 2.36 9.25
N GLY A 9 -16.28 2.16 8.28
CA GLY A 9 -17.69 2.61 8.30
C GLY A 9 -17.96 3.83 7.41
N GLY A 10 -16.91 4.57 7.07
CA GLY A 10 -16.99 5.71 6.17
C GLY A 10 -17.40 5.34 4.74
N LYS A 11 -17.90 6.33 4.00
CA LYS A 11 -18.21 6.25 2.57
C LYS A 11 -17.01 5.69 1.77
N ASP A 12 -15.79 6.05 2.13
CA ASP A 12 -14.55 5.76 1.40
C ASP A 12 -14.21 4.27 1.48
N SER A 13 -14.44 3.70 2.65
CA SER A 13 -14.35 2.25 2.87
C SER A 13 -15.42 1.49 2.11
N CYS A 14 -16.67 1.97 2.14
CA CYS A 14 -17.78 1.35 1.44
C CYS A 14 -17.66 1.48 -0.08
N TYR A 15 -17.02 2.56 -0.56
CA TYR A 15 -16.78 2.81 -1.97
C TYR A 15 -15.55 2.07 -2.52
N ALA A 16 -14.47 1.99 -1.74
CA ALA A 16 -13.35 1.11 -2.06
C ALA A 16 -13.81 -0.34 -2.16
N MET A 17 -14.77 -0.73 -1.32
CA MET A 17 -15.50 -1.99 -1.38
C MET A 17 -16.45 -2.09 -2.60
N MET A 18 -17.12 -1.01 -3.04
CA MET A 18 -17.93 -1.00 -4.27
C MET A 18 -17.09 -1.09 -5.55
N LYS A 19 -16.03 -0.28 -5.68
CA LYS A 19 -15.00 -0.48 -6.72
C LYS A 19 -14.42 -1.90 -6.60
N CYS A 20 -14.16 -2.37 -5.39
CA CYS A 20 -13.72 -3.74 -5.20
C CYS A 20 -14.76 -4.78 -5.59
N ILE A 21 -16.08 -4.58 -5.56
CA ILE A 21 -17.06 -5.56 -6.08
C ILE A 21 -17.27 -5.42 -7.58
N GLN A 22 -17.18 -4.20 -8.12
CA GLN A 22 -17.03 -3.94 -9.55
C GLN A 22 -15.82 -4.70 -10.14
N TYR A 23 -14.91 -5.18 -9.27
CA TYR A 23 -13.80 -6.09 -9.57
C TYR A 23 -13.60 -7.27 -8.53
N GLY A 24 -14.58 -7.73 -7.71
CA GLY A 24 -14.27 -8.54 -6.48
C GLY A 24 -15.16 -8.50 -5.18
N HIS A 25 -14.71 -7.87 -4.05
CA HIS A 25 -15.07 -8.24 -2.63
C HIS A 25 -15.10 -7.12 -1.52
N GLN A 26 -15.21 -7.45 -0.20
CA GLN A 26 -15.70 -6.61 0.94
C GLN A 26 -15.11 -6.94 2.37
N VAL A 27 -15.33 -6.10 3.42
CA VAL A 27 -15.49 -6.37 4.90
C VAL A 27 -16.12 -5.10 5.61
N GLY A 28 -15.98 -4.61 6.87
CA GLY A 28 -15.14 -4.84 8.09
C GLY A 28 -15.30 -3.74 9.19
N HIS A 29 -15.53 -4.02 10.51
CA HIS A 29 -15.82 -2.96 11.53
C HIS A 29 -16.91 -3.18 12.64
N GLN A 30 -17.54 -2.07 13.13
CA GLN A 30 -18.41 -1.96 14.35
C GLN A 30 -19.97 -1.78 14.16
N ILE A 31 -20.60 -0.63 13.81
CA ILE A 31 -22.05 -0.60 13.39
C ILE A 31 -22.27 -1.47 12.14
N ILE A 32 -21.17 -1.54 11.41
CA ILE A 32 -20.69 -2.39 10.35
C ILE A 32 -20.59 -3.90 10.75
N VAL A 33 -20.79 -4.27 12.02
CA VAL A 33 -21.29 -5.62 12.35
C VAL A 33 -22.60 -5.87 11.60
N ARG A 34 -23.46 -4.85 11.50
CA ARG A 34 -24.64 -4.90 10.65
C ARG A 34 -24.32 -4.73 9.17
N TYR A 35 -23.16 -4.22 8.74
CA TYR A 35 -22.76 -4.29 7.31
C TYR A 35 -22.56 -5.75 6.90
N ALA A 36 -21.98 -6.59 7.76
CA ALA A 36 -21.87 -8.04 7.54
C ALA A 36 -23.27 -8.65 7.29
N GLU A 37 -24.25 -8.28 8.11
CA GLU A 37 -25.65 -8.70 7.97
C GLU A 37 -26.34 -8.11 6.73
N CYS A 38 -26.14 -6.82 6.43
CA CYS A 38 -26.69 -6.14 5.25
C CYS A 38 -26.16 -6.70 3.94
N MET A 39 -24.88 -7.10 3.90
CA MET A 39 -24.19 -7.61 2.71
C MET A 39 -24.22 -9.13 2.59
N GLY A 40 -24.39 -9.86 3.69
CA GLY A 40 -24.32 -11.32 3.75
C GLY A 40 -22.89 -11.89 3.68
N VAL A 41 -21.88 -11.16 4.17
CA VAL A 41 -20.46 -11.58 4.12
C VAL A 41 -19.78 -11.62 5.50
N PRO A 42 -18.80 -12.51 5.72
CA PRO A 42 -18.14 -12.64 7.02
C PRO A 42 -17.28 -11.43 7.38
N LEU A 43 -17.54 -10.85 8.55
CA LEU A 43 -16.77 -9.79 9.18
C LEU A 43 -15.64 -10.36 10.04
N PHE A 44 -14.40 -10.11 9.65
CA PHE A 44 -13.24 -10.29 10.53
C PHE A 44 -12.95 -9.01 11.30
N ARG A 45 -12.86 -9.08 12.63
CA ARG A 45 -12.60 -7.92 13.49
C ARG A 45 -11.51 -8.17 14.52
N ARG A 46 -10.65 -7.16 14.72
CA ARG A 46 -9.65 -7.12 15.79
C ARG A 46 -9.70 -5.76 16.48
N ARG A 47 -9.62 -5.75 17.81
CA ARG A 47 -9.41 -4.51 18.59
C ARG A 47 -7.94 -4.11 18.47
N ILE A 48 -7.67 -2.87 18.04
CA ILE A 48 -6.33 -2.28 18.06
C ILE A 48 -5.83 -2.23 19.51
N ARG A 49 -4.63 -2.75 19.73
CA ARG A 49 -3.87 -2.77 21.00
C ARG A 49 -2.62 -1.89 20.90
N GLY A 50 -2.04 -1.80 19.71
CA GLY A 50 -0.94 -0.89 19.42
C GLY A 50 -1.36 0.58 19.40
N SER A 51 -0.38 1.44 19.15
CA SER A 51 -0.57 2.88 18.94
C SER A 51 0.14 3.29 17.66
N THR A 52 -0.17 4.45 17.08
CA THR A 52 0.69 5.02 16.04
C THR A 52 2.08 5.28 16.64
N ARG A 53 3.14 4.63 16.11
CA ARG A 53 4.53 4.76 16.59
C ARG A 53 5.50 5.07 15.45
N HIS A 54 5.29 4.46 14.27
CA HIS A 54 6.10 4.76 13.10
C HIS A 54 5.51 5.97 12.35
N HIS A 55 6.14 7.14 12.44
CA HIS A 55 5.63 8.36 11.80
C HIS A 55 6.17 8.64 10.39
N ASN A 56 7.18 7.89 9.93
CA ASN A 56 7.75 8.04 8.59
C ASN A 56 6.79 7.55 7.49
N LEU A 57 7.01 8.01 6.24
CA LEU A 57 6.23 7.55 5.08
C LEU A 57 6.45 6.06 4.78
N SER A 58 7.71 5.64 4.65
CA SER A 58 8.09 4.23 4.68
C SER A 58 7.65 3.59 6.01
N TYR A 59 7.18 2.35 5.96
CA TYR A 59 6.84 1.59 7.16
C TYR A 59 7.87 0.49 7.42
N ARG A 60 8.09 0.16 8.70
CA ARG A 60 8.90 -0.97 9.16
C ARG A 60 8.20 -1.63 10.33
N MET A 61 8.35 -2.96 10.43
CA MET A 61 7.78 -3.73 11.54
C MET A 61 8.19 -3.10 12.87
N THR A 62 7.20 -2.56 13.59
CA THR A 62 7.42 -1.73 14.78
C THR A 62 6.63 -2.34 15.94
N PRO A 63 7.27 -2.98 16.94
CA PRO A 63 6.57 -3.65 18.01
C PRO A 63 5.58 -2.75 18.77
N GLY A 64 4.32 -3.17 18.82
CA GLY A 64 3.21 -2.42 19.44
C GLY A 64 2.73 -1.21 18.62
N ASP A 65 3.09 -1.11 17.34
CA ASP A 65 2.46 -0.18 16.40
C ASP A 65 1.13 -0.76 15.87
N GLU A 66 0.14 0.10 15.59
CA GLU A 66 -1.21 -0.32 15.16
C GLU A 66 -1.22 -1.13 13.85
N VAL A 67 -0.22 -0.97 12.99
CA VAL A 67 -0.08 -1.71 11.74
C VAL A 67 0.25 -3.19 11.98
N GLU A 68 0.82 -3.54 13.14
CA GLU A 68 1.03 -4.94 13.52
C GLU A 68 -0.27 -5.63 13.97
N ASP A 69 -1.25 -4.89 14.51
CA ASP A 69 -2.60 -5.44 14.71
C ASP A 69 -3.30 -5.70 13.36
N MET A 70 -3.07 -4.84 12.36
CA MET A 70 -3.55 -5.08 10.99
C MET A 70 -2.86 -6.31 10.37
N PHE A 71 -1.57 -6.53 10.62
CA PHE A 71 -0.87 -7.77 10.22
C PHE A 71 -1.49 -9.01 10.87
N ILE A 72 -1.74 -8.99 12.19
CA ILE A 72 -2.36 -10.13 12.90
C ILE A 72 -3.78 -10.41 12.39
N LEU A 73 -4.59 -9.36 12.18
CA LEU A 73 -5.93 -9.47 11.59
C LEU A 73 -5.89 -10.14 10.22
N LEU A 74 -5.09 -9.62 9.29
CA LEU A 74 -5.02 -10.12 7.91
C LEU A 74 -4.37 -11.51 7.80
N ASN A 75 -3.42 -11.83 8.69
CA ASN A 75 -2.87 -13.19 8.80
C ASN A 75 -3.97 -14.20 9.21
N GLU A 76 -4.83 -13.84 10.16
CA GLU A 76 -5.95 -14.70 10.57
C GLU A 76 -6.98 -14.87 9.44
N VAL A 77 -7.30 -13.80 8.71
CA VAL A 77 -8.21 -13.90 7.55
C VAL A 77 -7.62 -14.83 6.47
N LYS A 78 -6.31 -14.71 6.18
CA LYS A 78 -5.63 -15.62 5.25
C LYS A 78 -5.58 -17.07 5.77
N ARG A 79 -5.46 -17.28 7.08
CA ARG A 79 -5.48 -18.61 7.70
C ARG A 79 -6.85 -19.29 7.60
N GLN A 80 -7.94 -18.55 7.85
CA GLN A 80 -9.30 -19.09 7.77
C GLN A 80 -9.83 -19.19 6.34
N ILE A 81 -9.36 -18.33 5.43
CA ILE A 81 -9.75 -18.34 4.01
C ILE A 81 -8.49 -18.34 3.12
N PRO A 82 -7.76 -19.48 2.98
CA PRO A 82 -6.49 -19.55 2.24
C PRO A 82 -6.58 -19.20 0.74
N SER A 83 -7.79 -19.16 0.19
CA SER A 83 -8.03 -18.72 -1.20
C SER A 83 -7.98 -17.20 -1.39
N ILE A 84 -7.74 -16.42 -0.33
CA ILE A 84 -7.55 -14.96 -0.38
C ILE A 84 -6.14 -14.60 -0.84
N THR A 85 -6.09 -13.64 -1.77
CA THR A 85 -4.91 -13.28 -2.56
C THR A 85 -4.55 -11.80 -2.50
N ALA A 86 -5.41 -10.96 -1.91
CA ALA A 86 -5.23 -9.51 -1.88
C ALA A 86 -6.00 -8.82 -0.74
N VAL A 87 -5.70 -7.55 -0.51
CA VAL A 87 -6.39 -6.66 0.43
C VAL A 87 -6.63 -5.30 -0.24
N SER A 88 -7.79 -4.71 -0.05
CA SER A 88 -8.09 -3.35 -0.49
C SER A 88 -8.14 -2.35 0.65
N SER A 89 -7.77 -1.10 0.37
CA SER A 89 -7.89 0.04 1.29
C SER A 89 -8.66 1.21 0.67
N GLY A 90 -9.38 1.95 1.51
CA GLY A 90 -10.13 3.14 1.13
C GLY A 90 -9.36 4.46 1.25
N ALA A 91 -8.02 4.44 1.23
CA ALA A 91 -7.21 5.66 1.34
C ALA A 91 -7.20 6.42 0.00
N ILE A 92 -7.66 7.68 -0.02
CA ILE A 92 -7.77 8.48 -1.25
C ILE A 92 -6.52 9.35 -1.44
N ALA A 93 -6.18 10.19 -0.48
CA ALA A 93 -5.02 11.09 -0.54
C ALA A 93 -3.79 10.52 0.15
N SER A 94 -3.99 9.73 1.22
CA SER A 94 -2.96 9.39 2.20
C SER A 94 -1.97 8.30 1.76
N ASP A 95 -0.75 8.72 1.36
CA ASP A 95 0.39 7.82 1.18
C ASP A 95 0.80 7.10 2.47
N TYR A 96 0.64 7.78 3.61
CA TYR A 96 0.93 7.23 4.93
C TYR A 96 0.11 5.95 5.19
N GLN A 97 -1.19 5.97 4.88
CA GLN A 97 -2.07 4.81 5.01
C GLN A 97 -1.76 3.74 3.95
N ARG A 98 -1.66 4.11 2.65
CA ARG A 98 -1.38 3.17 1.56
C ARG A 98 -0.11 2.34 1.81
N LEU A 99 0.99 2.99 2.17
CA LEU A 99 2.28 2.32 2.37
C LEU A 99 2.29 1.32 3.54
N ARG A 100 1.42 1.52 4.55
CA ARG A 100 1.23 0.58 5.67
C ARG A 100 0.47 -0.67 5.24
N VAL A 101 -0.58 -0.49 4.44
CA VAL A 101 -1.31 -1.60 3.83
C VAL A 101 -0.40 -2.37 2.85
N GLU A 102 0.35 -1.68 2.00
CA GLU A 102 1.34 -2.32 1.10
C GLU A 102 2.40 -3.14 1.87
N SER A 103 2.94 -2.61 2.97
CA SER A 103 3.93 -3.33 3.80
C SER A 103 3.35 -4.61 4.42
N VAL A 104 2.15 -4.57 4.99
CA VAL A 104 1.48 -5.75 5.56
C VAL A 104 1.10 -6.76 4.46
N CYS A 105 0.59 -6.29 3.32
CA CYS A 105 0.28 -7.15 2.18
C CYS A 105 1.51 -7.88 1.66
N SER A 106 2.62 -7.16 1.46
CA SER A 106 3.91 -7.72 1.04
C SER A 106 4.40 -8.81 2.00
N ARG A 107 4.39 -8.55 3.31
CA ARG A 107 4.77 -9.52 4.35
C ARG A 107 3.87 -10.77 4.39
N LEU A 108 2.60 -10.65 4.00
CA LEU A 108 1.65 -11.76 3.96
C LEU A 108 1.56 -12.45 2.58
N GLY A 109 2.31 -12.00 1.57
CA GLY A 109 2.17 -12.50 0.21
C GLY A 109 0.76 -12.29 -0.34
N LEU A 110 0.23 -11.07 -0.16
CA LEU A 110 -1.05 -10.60 -0.67
C LEU A 110 -0.80 -9.37 -1.57
N VAL A 111 -1.62 -9.18 -2.60
CA VAL A 111 -1.61 -7.95 -3.41
C VAL A 111 -2.33 -6.83 -2.65
N SER A 112 -1.84 -5.59 -2.74
CA SER A 112 -2.54 -4.41 -2.21
C SER A 112 -3.36 -3.73 -3.32
N LEU A 113 -4.61 -3.36 -3.04
CA LEU A 113 -5.52 -2.67 -3.97
C LEU A 113 -5.89 -1.29 -3.40
N ALA A 114 -5.48 -0.23 -4.10
CA ALA A 114 -5.67 1.16 -3.70
C ALA A 114 -6.38 1.95 -4.81
N TYR A 115 -7.55 1.47 -5.24
CA TYR A 115 -8.28 2.00 -6.39
C TYR A 115 -8.61 3.49 -6.29
N LEU A 116 -8.87 4.00 -5.08
CA LEU A 116 -9.23 5.40 -4.86
C LEU A 116 -8.00 6.34 -4.76
N TRP A 117 -6.79 5.77 -4.63
CA TRP A 117 -5.59 6.54 -4.29
C TRP A 117 -5.20 7.49 -5.42
N LYS A 118 -5.02 8.78 -5.06
CA LYS A 118 -4.77 9.95 -5.92
C LYS A 118 -5.80 10.20 -7.03
N GLN A 119 -7.01 9.66 -6.93
CA GLN A 119 -8.12 10.11 -7.78
C GLN A 119 -8.58 11.53 -7.38
N ASP A 120 -9.20 12.27 -8.30
CA ASP A 120 -9.76 13.58 -7.98
C ASP A 120 -10.96 13.45 -7.03
N GLN A 121 -10.93 14.20 -5.94
CA GLN A 121 -11.90 14.09 -4.83
C GLN A 121 -13.28 14.68 -5.15
N SER A 122 -13.37 15.58 -6.13
CA SER A 122 -14.66 16.12 -6.59
C SER A 122 -15.40 15.09 -7.42
N LEU A 123 -14.73 14.54 -8.45
CA LEU A 123 -15.27 13.46 -9.26
C LEU A 123 -15.55 12.20 -8.42
N LEU A 124 -14.65 11.85 -7.50
CA LEU A 124 -14.81 10.68 -6.64
C LEU A 124 -16.04 10.77 -5.72
N LEU A 125 -16.29 11.94 -5.10
CA LEU A 125 -17.50 12.15 -4.32
C LEU A 125 -18.77 12.05 -5.18
N GLN A 126 -18.74 12.66 -6.36
CA GLN A 126 -19.84 12.60 -7.31
C GLN A 126 -20.11 11.15 -7.78
N GLU A 127 -19.06 10.35 -8.03
CA GLU A 127 -19.20 8.93 -8.33
C GLU A 127 -19.80 8.14 -7.15
N MET A 128 -19.38 8.39 -5.90
CA MET A 128 -19.95 7.73 -4.71
C MET A 128 -21.47 7.94 -4.64
N ILE A 129 -21.91 9.18 -4.82
CA ILE A 129 -23.33 9.57 -4.81
C ILE A 129 -24.06 8.94 -6.00
N THR A 130 -23.49 9.04 -7.21
CA THR A 130 -24.11 8.54 -8.46
C THR A 130 -24.24 7.00 -8.47
N ASN A 131 -23.29 6.29 -7.85
CA ASN A 131 -23.38 4.84 -7.64
C ASN A 131 -24.24 4.44 -6.42
N GLY A 132 -24.97 5.38 -5.80
CA GLY A 132 -25.99 5.10 -4.79
C GLY A 132 -25.47 4.86 -3.38
N ILE A 133 -24.33 5.42 -2.97
CA ILE A 133 -23.96 5.49 -1.55
C ILE A 133 -24.86 6.49 -0.83
N VAL A 134 -25.72 5.99 0.05
CA VAL A 134 -26.47 6.76 1.03
C VAL A 134 -25.64 6.78 2.33
N ALA A 135 -24.83 7.81 2.50
CA ALA A 135 -24.01 8.01 3.70
C ALA A 135 -24.27 9.37 4.34
N ILE A 136 -24.48 9.39 5.66
CA ILE A 136 -24.66 10.60 6.47
C ILE A 136 -23.32 11.06 7.05
N THR A 137 -23.16 12.37 7.31
CA THR A 137 -22.03 12.84 8.12
C THR A 137 -22.27 12.55 9.60
N VAL A 138 -21.25 12.02 10.28
CA VAL A 138 -21.28 11.64 11.70
C VAL A 138 -20.20 12.31 12.54
N LYS A 139 -19.30 13.06 11.91
CA LYS A 139 -18.43 14.05 12.55
C LYS A 139 -18.22 15.20 11.60
N VAL A 140 -18.07 16.41 12.12
CA VAL A 140 -17.53 17.57 11.40
C VAL A 140 -16.51 18.29 12.28
N ALA A 141 -15.46 18.84 11.65
CA ALA A 141 -14.31 19.45 12.32
C ALA A 141 -13.57 20.48 11.43
N ALA A 142 -14.29 21.24 10.59
CA ALA A 142 -13.69 22.19 9.65
C ALA A 142 -14.47 23.50 9.50
N MET A 143 -13.79 24.53 9.00
CA MET A 143 -14.36 25.86 8.78
C MET A 143 -15.58 25.79 7.85
N GLY A 144 -16.70 26.37 8.29
CA GLY A 144 -17.99 26.33 7.59
C GLY A 144 -18.86 25.10 7.88
N LEU A 145 -18.31 23.98 8.38
CA LEU A 145 -19.09 22.80 8.72
C LEU A 145 -19.70 22.88 10.12
N ASP A 146 -20.80 23.62 10.23
CA ASP A 146 -21.66 23.69 11.43
C ASP A 146 -22.23 22.32 11.85
N PRO A 147 -21.93 21.80 13.05
CA PRO A 147 -22.47 20.53 13.55
C PRO A 147 -24.00 20.46 13.59
N THR A 148 -24.67 21.56 13.92
CA THR A 148 -26.13 21.61 14.11
C THR A 148 -26.90 21.54 12.78
N LYS A 149 -26.23 21.86 11.66
CA LYS A 149 -26.82 21.88 10.31
C LYS A 149 -26.46 20.64 9.50
N HIS A 150 -25.24 20.12 9.66
CA HIS A 150 -24.66 19.13 8.74
C HIS A 150 -24.63 17.70 9.29
N LEU A 151 -24.52 17.49 10.61
CA LEU A 151 -24.55 16.14 11.18
C LEU A 151 -25.90 15.46 10.92
N GLY A 152 -25.86 14.18 10.58
CA GLY A 152 -27.04 13.42 10.17
C GLY A 152 -27.57 13.77 8.77
N LYS A 153 -26.99 14.73 8.05
CA LYS A 153 -27.31 14.97 6.63
C LYS A 153 -26.56 13.99 5.75
N GLU A 154 -27.26 13.46 4.76
CA GLU A 154 -26.67 12.67 3.67
C GLU A 154 -25.68 13.51 2.86
N ILE A 155 -24.58 12.89 2.45
CA ILE A 155 -23.48 13.54 1.74
C ILE A 155 -23.92 14.08 0.37
N ALA A 156 -24.90 13.45 -0.27
CA ALA A 156 -25.52 13.92 -1.51
C ALA A 156 -26.13 15.33 -1.36
N HIS A 157 -26.80 15.60 -0.23
CA HIS A 157 -27.36 16.93 0.06
C HIS A 157 -26.29 17.97 0.43
N LEU A 158 -25.06 17.54 0.74
CA LEU A 158 -23.93 18.41 1.08
C LEU A 158 -22.94 18.62 -0.07
N GLU A 159 -23.00 17.84 -1.16
CA GLU A 159 -22.03 17.84 -2.26
C GLU A 159 -21.72 19.25 -2.78
N SER A 160 -22.74 20.01 -3.19
CA SER A 160 -22.56 21.37 -3.71
C SER A 160 -22.04 22.35 -2.65
N TYR A 161 -22.32 22.10 -1.37
CA TYR A 161 -21.82 22.92 -0.27
C TYR A 161 -20.34 22.62 0.03
N LEU A 162 -19.94 21.35 0.02
CA LEU A 162 -18.56 20.91 0.17
C LEU A 162 -17.67 21.43 -0.97
N HIS A 163 -18.18 21.47 -2.20
CA HIS A 163 -17.50 22.12 -3.32
C HIS A 163 -17.30 23.63 -3.09
N LYS A 164 -18.30 24.35 -2.59
CA LYS A 164 -18.16 25.76 -2.22
C LYS A 164 -17.15 25.96 -1.07
N LEU A 165 -17.08 25.06 -0.10
CA LEU A 165 -16.06 25.12 0.96
C LEU A 165 -14.64 24.77 0.45
N LYS A 166 -14.51 23.91 -0.58
CA LYS A 166 -13.25 23.65 -1.30
C LYS A 166 -12.71 24.95 -1.91
N GLU A 167 -13.58 25.73 -2.56
CA GLU A 167 -13.23 27.02 -3.17
C GLU A 167 -12.89 28.11 -2.14
N LEU A 168 -13.65 28.20 -1.04
CA LEU A 168 -13.48 29.26 -0.04
C LEU A 168 -12.34 29.00 0.96
N TYR A 169 -12.15 27.75 1.37
CA TYR A 169 -11.29 27.38 2.50
C TYR A 169 -10.33 26.22 2.20
N GLY A 170 -10.35 25.65 1.00
CA GLY A 170 -9.45 24.57 0.61
C GLY A 170 -9.75 23.21 1.22
N ILE A 171 -10.95 22.98 1.78
CA ILE A 171 -11.28 21.70 2.42
C ILE A 171 -11.21 20.54 1.42
N ASN A 172 -10.87 19.35 1.92
CA ASN A 172 -11.01 18.13 1.15
C ASN A 172 -12.49 17.79 0.94
N VAL A 173 -12.93 17.69 -0.30
CA VAL A 173 -14.34 17.36 -0.62
C VAL A 173 -14.72 15.97 -0.12
N CYS A 174 -13.75 15.05 -0.05
CA CYS A 174 -13.89 13.71 0.53
C CYS A 174 -13.54 13.66 2.04
N GLY A 175 -13.25 14.77 2.73
CA GLY A 175 -13.01 14.76 4.17
C GLY A 175 -11.72 14.04 4.64
N GLU A 176 -10.79 13.73 3.73
CA GLU A 176 -9.53 13.01 4.02
C GLU A 176 -8.60 13.74 5.02
N GLY A 177 -8.74 15.05 5.20
CA GLY A 177 -8.05 15.83 6.23
C GLY A 177 -8.69 15.69 7.62
N GLY A 178 -9.77 14.92 7.74
CA GLY A 178 -10.59 14.79 8.95
C GLY A 178 -11.67 15.87 9.08
N GLU A 179 -11.94 16.63 8.01
CA GLU A 179 -12.91 17.74 8.00
C GLU A 179 -14.33 17.27 8.32
N TYR A 180 -14.67 16.06 7.90
CA TYR A 180 -15.86 15.34 8.29
C TYR A 180 -15.64 13.82 8.22
N GLU A 181 -16.39 13.05 9.01
CA GLU A 181 -16.47 11.60 8.87
C GLU A 181 -17.90 11.19 8.52
N THR A 182 -18.07 10.00 7.94
CA THR A 182 -19.37 9.52 7.45
C THR A 182 -19.72 8.13 7.97
N MET A 183 -21.00 7.80 7.89
CA MET A 183 -21.54 6.47 8.13
C MET A 183 -22.44 6.11 6.96
N THR A 184 -22.14 5.01 6.27
CA THR A 184 -23.00 4.50 5.19
C THR A 184 -24.21 3.81 5.81
N LEU A 185 -25.41 4.28 5.45
CA LEU A 185 -26.70 3.71 5.87
C LEU A 185 -27.22 2.71 4.83
N ASP A 186 -26.99 2.99 3.54
CA ASP A 186 -27.32 2.09 2.44
C ASP A 186 -26.35 2.25 1.26
N CYS A 187 -26.16 1.19 0.48
CA CYS A 187 -25.57 1.23 -0.87
C CYS A 187 -25.98 -0.03 -1.68
N PRO A 188 -25.66 -0.15 -2.99
CA PRO A 188 -26.04 -1.32 -3.80
C PRO A 188 -25.53 -2.68 -3.28
N LEU A 189 -24.57 -2.68 -2.36
CA LEU A 189 -24.01 -3.89 -1.75
C LEU A 189 -24.76 -4.37 -0.51
N PHE A 190 -25.60 -3.52 0.08
CA PHE A 190 -26.43 -3.83 1.23
C PHE A 190 -27.67 -4.59 0.71
N ILE A 191 -27.48 -5.85 0.30
CA ILE A 191 -28.49 -6.66 -0.40
C ILE A 191 -29.64 -7.16 0.49
N ASN A 192 -29.38 -7.46 1.76
CA ASN A 192 -30.33 -8.09 2.68
C ASN A 192 -31.18 -7.08 3.47
N ALA A 193 -30.57 -5.94 3.81
CA ALA A 193 -31.14 -4.90 4.66
C ALA A 193 -30.39 -3.58 4.48
N ARG A 194 -31.01 -2.47 4.85
CA ARG A 194 -30.35 -1.16 5.05
C ARG A 194 -30.38 -0.76 6.52
N ILE A 195 -29.46 0.10 6.96
CA ILE A 195 -29.46 0.64 8.32
C ILE A 195 -30.38 1.86 8.37
N VAL A 196 -31.34 1.82 9.30
CA VAL A 196 -32.17 2.98 9.64
C VAL A 196 -31.72 3.49 11.00
N LEU A 197 -31.36 4.77 11.07
CA LEU A 197 -30.96 5.45 12.30
C LEU A 197 -32.20 6.09 12.95
N ASP A 198 -32.68 5.50 14.03
CA ASP A 198 -33.94 5.88 14.69
C ASP A 198 -33.75 7.10 15.61
N GLU A 199 -32.71 7.07 16.44
CA GLU A 199 -32.39 8.14 17.38
C GLU A 199 -30.88 8.38 17.43
N PHE A 200 -30.49 9.65 17.55
CA PHE A 200 -29.11 10.07 17.76
C PHE A 200 -29.04 11.37 18.56
N GLN A 201 -27.90 11.61 19.19
CA GLN A 201 -27.55 12.90 19.81
C GLN A 201 -26.36 13.54 19.09
N VAL A 202 -26.32 14.87 19.07
CA VAL A 202 -25.14 15.62 18.62
C VAL A 202 -24.32 16.05 19.84
N VAL A 203 -23.09 15.56 19.93
CA VAL A 203 -22.12 15.90 20.96
C VAL A 203 -21.15 16.93 20.40
N LEU A 204 -21.16 18.15 20.95
CA LEU A 204 -20.18 19.18 20.62
C LEU A 204 -18.90 18.93 21.43
N HIS A 205 -17.79 18.68 20.74
CA HIS A 205 -16.46 18.55 21.32
C HIS A 205 -15.72 19.89 21.39
N SER A 206 -16.00 20.80 20.45
CA SER A 206 -15.55 22.19 20.49
C SER A 206 -16.61 23.11 19.90
N SER A 207 -16.99 24.15 20.63
CA SER A 207 -17.86 25.22 20.16
C SER A 207 -17.07 26.41 19.59
N ASP A 208 -15.92 26.14 18.95
CA ASP A 208 -15.11 27.16 18.29
C ASP A 208 -15.95 27.89 17.22
N SER A 209 -15.91 29.23 17.23
CA SER A 209 -16.65 30.09 16.31
C SER A 209 -16.21 29.99 14.84
N ILE A 210 -15.03 29.43 14.58
CA ILE A 210 -14.38 29.33 13.28
C ILE A 210 -14.45 27.90 12.75
N ALA A 211 -14.03 26.93 13.57
CA ALA A 211 -13.97 25.50 13.22
C ALA A 211 -14.61 24.63 14.32
N PRO A 212 -15.94 24.68 14.48
CA PRO A 212 -16.65 23.89 15.49
C PRO A 212 -16.46 22.39 15.23
N VAL A 213 -16.29 21.62 16.30
CA VAL A 213 -16.12 20.16 16.26
C VAL A 213 -17.31 19.49 16.91
N GLY A 214 -18.03 18.67 16.16
CA GLY A 214 -19.19 17.92 16.66
C GLY A 214 -19.25 16.51 16.08
N VAL A 215 -19.79 15.59 16.87
CA VAL A 215 -19.94 14.16 16.56
C VAL A 215 -21.40 13.75 16.76
N LEU A 216 -21.93 13.01 15.80
CA LEU A 216 -23.21 12.31 15.91
C LEU A 216 -22.98 10.99 16.65
N HIS A 217 -23.70 10.78 17.74
CA HIS A 217 -23.68 9.53 18.50
C HIS A 217 -25.03 8.83 18.36
N PRO A 218 -25.11 7.69 17.63
CA PRO A 218 -26.33 6.89 17.55
C PRO A 218 -26.78 6.41 18.93
N LEU A 219 -28.09 6.53 19.20
CA LEU A 219 -28.74 6.03 20.41
C LEU A 219 -29.58 4.79 20.11
N ALA A 220 -30.32 4.82 18.99
CA ALA A 220 -31.10 3.69 18.49
C ALA A 220 -30.97 3.60 16.95
N PHE A 221 -30.90 2.38 16.44
CA PHE A 221 -30.91 2.07 15.00
C PHE A 221 -31.41 0.63 14.81
N HIS A 222 -32.00 0.34 13.64
CA HIS A 222 -32.42 -0.99 13.25
C HIS A 222 -31.99 -1.34 11.82
N LEU A 223 -32.25 -2.59 11.44
CA LEU A 223 -32.13 -3.07 10.07
C LEU A 223 -33.50 -3.20 9.45
N GLU A 224 -33.75 -2.42 8.39
CA GLU A 224 -34.93 -2.60 7.54
C GLU A 224 -34.55 -3.56 6.41
N SER A 225 -35.15 -4.76 6.41
CA SER A 225 -34.85 -5.78 5.40
C SER A 225 -35.38 -5.36 4.03
N LYS A 226 -34.56 -5.56 3.00
CA LYS A 226 -34.96 -5.37 1.61
C LYS A 226 -35.67 -6.63 1.15
N ALA A 227 -36.95 -6.51 0.81
CA ALA A 227 -37.67 -7.57 0.10
C ALA A 227 -36.91 -7.96 -1.18
N GLU A 228 -36.94 -9.25 -1.55
CA GLU A 228 -36.12 -9.83 -2.62
C GLU A 228 -36.18 -9.00 -3.92
N SER A 229 -35.15 -8.16 -4.12
CA SER A 229 -35.04 -7.36 -5.33
C SER A 229 -34.65 -8.29 -6.47
N THR A 230 -35.50 -8.33 -7.51
CA THR A 230 -35.31 -9.19 -8.68
C THR A 230 -33.87 -9.11 -9.20
N SER A 231 -33.22 -10.26 -9.26
CA SER A 231 -31.79 -10.41 -9.51
C SER A 231 -31.27 -9.50 -10.64
N LEU A 232 -30.17 -8.79 -10.37
CA LEU A 232 -29.36 -8.11 -11.39
C LEU A 232 -28.91 -9.14 -12.46
N SER A 233 -29.64 -9.17 -13.56
CA SER A 233 -29.56 -10.17 -14.63
C SER A 233 -28.41 -9.85 -15.58
N GLY A 234 -27.18 -10.02 -15.08
CA GLY A 234 -25.96 -9.73 -15.87
C GLY A 234 -24.65 -10.33 -15.36
N ILE A 235 -24.64 -11.05 -14.22
CA ILE A 235 -23.42 -11.66 -13.67
C ILE A 235 -23.63 -13.18 -13.55
N ASN A 236 -22.79 -13.95 -14.25
CA ASN A 236 -22.86 -15.42 -14.27
C ASN A 236 -22.56 -16.01 -12.88
N ARG A 237 -23.55 -16.67 -12.27
CA ARG A 237 -23.41 -17.40 -10.99
C ARG A 237 -22.71 -18.76 -11.17
N ASN A 238 -21.50 -18.76 -11.71
CA ASN A 238 -20.64 -19.95 -11.82
C ASN A 238 -19.39 -19.82 -10.94
N ASP A 239 -19.58 -19.77 -9.62
CA ASP A 239 -18.60 -20.19 -8.60
C ASP A 239 -19.30 -20.14 -7.22
N ASP A 240 -20.10 -21.16 -6.93
CA ASP A 240 -20.95 -21.22 -5.75
C ASP A 240 -20.14 -21.59 -4.48
N VAL A 241 -19.46 -20.60 -3.92
CA VAL A 241 -18.73 -20.74 -2.65
C VAL A 241 -19.73 -20.79 -1.51
N CYS A 242 -20.19 -22.01 -1.21
CA CYS A 242 -21.06 -22.30 -0.08
C CYS A 242 -20.43 -21.85 1.26
N TRP A 243 -20.96 -20.77 1.83
CA TRP A 243 -20.46 -20.15 3.08
C TRP A 243 -21.03 -20.77 4.37
N GLU A 244 -21.77 -21.89 4.29
CA GLU A 244 -22.62 -22.50 5.35
C GLU A 244 -21.99 -22.78 6.74
N LYS A 245 -20.68 -22.55 6.94
CA LYS A 245 -19.98 -22.83 8.21
C LYS A 245 -19.07 -21.72 8.74
N LEU A 246 -19.00 -20.55 8.09
CA LEU A 246 -18.30 -19.40 8.67
C LEU A 246 -19.29 -18.50 9.41
N ALA A 247 -18.92 -18.08 10.62
CA ALA A 247 -19.71 -17.11 11.37
C ALA A 247 -19.69 -15.76 10.64
N LEU A 248 -20.83 -15.07 10.61
CA LEU A 248 -20.93 -13.70 10.07
C LEU A 248 -20.00 -12.71 10.78
N ILE A 249 -19.51 -13.04 11.98
CA ILE A 249 -18.58 -12.23 12.77
C ILE A 249 -17.50 -13.15 13.35
N CYS A 250 -16.24 -12.89 13.00
CA CYS A 250 -15.04 -13.58 13.49
C CYS A 250 -14.19 -12.61 14.31
N GLU A 251 -14.06 -12.84 15.62
CA GLU A 251 -13.12 -12.09 16.47
C GLU A 251 -11.72 -12.68 16.39
N VAL A 252 -10.74 -11.88 15.97
CA VAL A 252 -9.32 -12.26 15.93
C VAL A 252 -8.69 -11.98 17.30
N GLN A 253 -8.85 -12.94 18.21
CA GLN A 253 -8.24 -12.92 19.54
C GLN A 253 -6.81 -13.49 19.54
N GLY A 254 -6.05 -13.14 20.57
CA GLY A 254 -4.65 -13.55 20.76
C GLY A 254 -3.61 -12.52 20.32
N ASP A 255 -2.37 -12.75 20.71
CA ASP A 255 -1.17 -12.14 20.14
C ASP A 255 -0.45 -13.21 19.30
N CYS A 256 0.47 -12.81 18.42
CA CYS A 256 1.05 -13.72 17.43
C CYS A 256 2.09 -14.70 18.02
N PHE A 257 1.66 -15.60 18.90
CA PHE A 257 2.44 -16.73 19.43
C PHE A 257 2.52 -17.90 18.43
N GLN A 258 2.76 -17.57 17.17
CA GLN A 258 3.60 -18.40 16.31
C GLN A 258 4.79 -17.55 15.94
N GLY A 259 5.96 -17.95 16.46
CA GLY A 259 7.21 -17.55 15.86
C GLY A 259 7.21 -18.09 14.44
N CYS A 260 6.97 -17.22 13.46
CA CYS A 260 7.61 -17.40 12.18
C CYS A 260 9.11 -17.22 12.39
N GLU A 261 9.73 -18.27 12.93
CA GLU A 261 10.98 -18.78 12.39
C GLU A 261 10.74 -19.24 10.93
N ALA A 262 10.37 -18.27 10.09
CA ALA A 262 11.21 -18.01 8.93
C ALA A 262 12.59 -17.67 9.52
N THR A 263 13.34 -18.71 9.85
CA THR A 263 14.79 -18.66 9.82
C THR A 263 15.15 -18.36 8.38
N CYS A 264 15.14 -17.06 8.04
CA CYS A 264 16.34 -16.48 7.47
C CYS A 264 17.48 -17.13 8.25
N PRO A 265 18.29 -18.02 7.64
CA PRO A 265 19.44 -18.51 8.36
C PRO A 265 20.19 -17.27 8.80
N TYR A 266 20.39 -17.13 10.12
CA TYR A 266 21.47 -16.31 10.60
C TYR A 266 22.69 -16.99 10.03
N VAL A 267 23.12 -16.52 8.86
CA VAL A 267 24.36 -16.93 8.24
C VAL A 267 25.40 -16.37 9.19
N ASP A 268 25.80 -17.23 10.13
CA ASP A 268 27.02 -17.05 10.91
C ASP A 268 28.09 -16.53 9.97
N VAL A 269 29.00 -15.71 10.50
CA VAL A 269 30.18 -15.26 9.74
C VAL A 269 31.19 -16.41 9.68
N VAL A 270 30.73 -17.56 9.16
CA VAL A 270 31.54 -18.65 8.65
C VAL A 270 32.38 -18.05 7.54
N SER A 271 33.69 -18.12 7.72
CA SER A 271 34.69 -17.66 6.76
C SER A 271 34.78 -18.65 5.59
N ASP A 272 33.69 -18.86 4.86
CA ASP A 272 33.68 -19.64 3.63
C ASP A 272 34.51 -18.92 2.56
N LEU A 273 35.59 -19.60 2.15
CA LEU A 273 36.76 -19.05 1.47
C LEU A 273 36.50 -18.69 0.00
N VAL A 274 35.74 -17.63 -0.27
CA VAL A 274 35.64 -17.02 -1.61
C VAL A 274 36.84 -16.08 -1.88
N ALA A 275 38.05 -16.56 -1.61
CA ALA A 275 39.31 -15.83 -1.74
C ALA A 275 39.85 -15.78 -3.20
N VAL A 276 38.95 -15.85 -4.19
CA VAL A 276 39.30 -16.12 -5.61
C VAL A 276 38.64 -15.11 -6.59
N THR A 277 37.75 -14.23 -6.11
CA THR A 277 36.98 -13.31 -6.98
C THR A 277 37.37 -11.83 -6.86
N GLU A 278 38.11 -11.41 -5.83
CA GLU A 278 38.38 -9.98 -5.61
C GLU A 278 39.34 -9.38 -6.65
N ASP A 279 40.37 -10.13 -7.07
CA ASP A 279 41.36 -9.69 -8.09
C ASP A 279 40.74 -9.41 -9.49
N LYS A 280 39.52 -9.88 -9.74
CA LYS A 280 38.78 -9.67 -11.00
C LYS A 280 37.69 -8.59 -10.91
N LEU A 281 37.36 -8.10 -9.72
CA LEU A 281 36.32 -7.10 -9.52
C LEU A 281 36.87 -5.69 -9.77
N GLN A 282 36.57 -5.15 -10.94
CA GLN A 282 36.91 -3.77 -11.28
C GLN A 282 35.83 -2.82 -10.77
N ILE A 283 36.26 -1.62 -10.34
CA ILE A 283 35.36 -0.53 -10.00
C ILE A 283 35.93 0.80 -10.48
N SER A 284 35.07 1.65 -11.03
CA SER A 284 35.40 3.01 -11.46
C SER A 284 34.39 4.00 -10.88
N LYS A 285 34.83 5.25 -10.67
CA LYS A 285 34.06 6.28 -9.96
C LYS A 285 34.24 7.64 -10.63
N THR A 286 33.13 8.26 -11.01
CA THR A 286 33.11 9.61 -11.60
C THR A 286 32.34 10.55 -10.66
N LYS A 287 32.99 11.60 -10.16
CA LYS A 287 32.34 12.61 -9.32
C LYS A 287 31.88 13.81 -10.14
N LYS A 288 30.65 14.27 -9.89
CA LYS A 288 30.10 15.51 -10.44
C LYS A 288 29.30 16.25 -9.36
N ASP A 289 29.82 17.39 -8.93
CA ASP A 289 29.19 18.28 -7.95
C ASP A 289 28.84 17.55 -6.63
N ASN A 290 27.56 17.55 -6.26
CA ASN A 290 26.99 16.84 -5.09
C ASN A 290 26.77 15.33 -5.32
N THR A 291 27.05 14.82 -6.51
CA THR A 291 26.80 13.43 -6.90
C THR A 291 28.06 12.71 -7.33
N PHE A 292 28.02 11.38 -7.33
CA PHE A 292 28.99 10.57 -8.05
C PHE A 292 28.29 9.36 -8.66
N SER A 293 28.73 8.93 -9.83
CA SER A 293 28.44 7.58 -10.30
C SER A 293 29.59 6.63 -9.96
N MET A 294 29.25 5.37 -9.75
CA MET A 294 30.18 4.30 -9.43
C MET A 294 29.74 3.05 -10.17
N CYS A 295 30.63 2.53 -11.02
CA CYS A 295 30.35 1.36 -11.86
C CYS A 295 31.29 0.20 -11.54
N CYS A 296 30.75 -1.01 -11.47
CA CYS A 296 31.46 -2.22 -11.05
C CYS A 296 31.09 -3.41 -11.94
N TRP A 297 32.10 -4.23 -12.26
CA TRP A 297 31.98 -5.41 -13.12
C TRP A 297 33.09 -6.43 -12.80
N LEU A 298 32.94 -7.63 -13.35
CA LEU A 298 33.98 -8.66 -13.37
C LEU A 298 34.74 -8.63 -14.70
N GLN A 299 36.06 -8.70 -14.64
CA GLN A 299 36.94 -8.83 -15.81
C GLN A 299 37.22 -10.32 -16.12
N ASP A 300 37.17 -10.73 -17.40
CA ASP A 300 37.52 -12.07 -17.88
C ASP A 300 36.83 -13.24 -17.13
N SER A 301 35.51 -13.32 -17.27
CA SER A 301 34.65 -14.35 -16.66
C SER A 301 34.76 -15.75 -17.29
N CYS A 302 35.27 -15.83 -18.53
CA CYS A 302 35.14 -16.92 -19.51
C CYS A 302 35.65 -18.34 -19.12
N LYS A 303 36.10 -18.56 -17.88
CA LYS A 303 36.52 -19.88 -17.37
C LYS A 303 36.08 -20.19 -15.93
N THR A 304 35.46 -19.25 -15.21
CA THR A 304 35.20 -19.40 -13.75
C THR A 304 33.87 -18.81 -13.24
N SER A 305 33.06 -18.15 -14.08
CA SER A 305 31.71 -17.71 -13.66
C SER A 305 30.76 -18.91 -13.49
N THR A 306 30.08 -18.99 -12.36
CA THR A 306 29.11 -20.05 -12.04
C THR A 306 27.69 -19.74 -12.52
N GLY A 307 27.40 -18.49 -12.92
CA GLY A 307 26.08 -18.03 -13.35
C GLY A 307 25.92 -16.52 -13.18
N LEU A 308 24.81 -15.93 -13.67
CA LEU A 308 24.53 -14.52 -13.42
C LEU A 308 24.42 -14.22 -11.93
N GLN A 309 23.87 -15.14 -11.14
CA GLN A 309 23.64 -14.96 -9.71
C GLN A 309 24.93 -14.62 -8.95
N GLU A 310 26.01 -15.35 -9.15
CA GLU A 310 27.26 -15.11 -8.39
C GLU A 310 28.04 -13.91 -8.93
N ASP A 311 28.06 -13.70 -10.25
CA ASP A 311 28.63 -12.49 -10.86
C ASP A 311 27.94 -11.23 -10.29
N LEU A 312 26.61 -11.23 -10.27
CA LEU A 312 25.79 -10.14 -9.75
C LEU A 312 25.93 -9.97 -8.23
N LYS A 313 26.00 -11.07 -7.47
CA LYS A 313 26.27 -11.07 -6.02
C LYS A 313 27.65 -10.49 -5.69
N ALA A 314 28.66 -10.80 -6.49
CA ALA A 314 30.02 -10.27 -6.32
C ALA A 314 30.07 -8.76 -6.61
N VAL A 315 29.47 -8.31 -7.72
CA VAL A 315 29.37 -6.90 -8.10
C VAL A 315 28.58 -6.09 -7.05
N LEU A 316 27.41 -6.57 -6.62
CA LEU A 316 26.61 -5.89 -5.59
C LEU A 316 27.33 -5.82 -4.23
N LYS A 317 28.03 -6.88 -3.81
CA LYS A 317 28.85 -6.87 -2.58
C LYS A 317 30.00 -5.86 -2.68
N LYS A 318 30.68 -5.77 -3.82
CA LYS A 318 31.77 -4.79 -4.03
C LYS A 318 31.25 -3.34 -3.99
N ILE A 319 30.08 -3.08 -4.59
CA ILE A 319 29.40 -1.78 -4.53
C ILE A 319 29.01 -1.44 -3.08
N GLU A 320 28.42 -2.38 -2.34
CA GLU A 320 28.03 -2.18 -0.93
C GLU A 320 29.22 -1.82 -0.04
N LEU A 321 30.33 -2.57 -0.14
CA LEU A 321 31.57 -2.28 0.60
C LEU A 321 32.14 -0.89 0.26
N GLN A 322 32.09 -0.49 -1.01
CA GLN A 322 32.61 0.81 -1.46
C GLN A 322 31.71 1.98 -1.09
N LEU A 323 30.38 1.81 -1.05
CA LEU A 323 29.47 2.79 -0.46
C LEU A 323 29.83 3.04 1.02
N VAL A 324 30.00 1.96 1.80
CA VAL A 324 30.36 2.04 3.22
C VAL A 324 31.74 2.69 3.44
N GLU A 325 32.75 2.36 2.63
CA GLU A 325 34.07 3.01 2.70
C GLU A 325 34.00 4.53 2.50
N TYR A 326 33.08 5.00 1.64
CA TYR A 326 32.84 6.43 1.41
C TYR A 326 31.83 7.07 2.38
N GLY A 327 31.32 6.32 3.37
CA GLY A 327 30.37 6.83 4.37
C GLY A 327 28.91 6.94 3.87
N PHE A 328 28.54 6.16 2.86
CA PHE A 328 27.20 6.12 2.28
C PHE A 328 26.56 4.72 2.40
N GLY A 329 25.24 4.65 2.27
CA GLY A 329 24.49 3.39 2.17
C GLY A 329 23.57 3.36 0.95
N TRP A 330 22.78 2.29 0.81
CA TRP A 330 21.85 2.13 -0.32
C TRP A 330 20.70 3.15 -0.29
N GLU A 331 20.43 3.80 0.83
CA GLU A 331 19.52 4.95 0.86
C GLU A 331 20.05 6.14 0.05
N ASN A 332 21.37 6.34 -0.07
CA ASN A 332 21.99 7.41 -0.86
C ASN A 332 21.97 7.16 -2.38
N VAL A 333 21.65 5.95 -2.82
CA VAL A 333 21.59 5.63 -4.26
C VAL A 333 20.29 6.21 -4.85
N LEU A 334 20.44 7.05 -5.87
CA LEU A 334 19.34 7.65 -6.63
C LEU A 334 18.83 6.73 -7.74
N TYR A 335 19.76 6.19 -8.53
CA TYR A 335 19.48 5.43 -9.73
C TYR A 335 20.44 4.26 -9.89
N ILE A 336 19.98 3.19 -10.54
CA ILE A 336 20.79 2.03 -10.89
C ILE A 336 20.57 1.64 -12.37
N HIS A 337 21.65 1.58 -13.13
CA HIS A 337 21.69 0.84 -14.39
C HIS A 337 22.20 -0.58 -14.10
N LEU A 338 21.36 -1.58 -14.32
CA LEU A 338 21.71 -2.99 -14.22
C LEU A 338 21.80 -3.58 -15.63
N TYR A 339 23.01 -3.89 -16.09
CA TYR A 339 23.22 -4.57 -17.36
C TYR A 339 23.49 -6.05 -17.12
N ILE A 340 22.81 -6.91 -17.88
CA ILE A 340 22.95 -8.37 -17.79
C ILE A 340 23.21 -8.95 -19.18
N ALA A 341 23.89 -10.11 -19.23
CA ALA A 341 24.27 -10.75 -20.48
C ALA A 341 23.13 -11.47 -21.22
N ASP A 342 22.01 -11.74 -20.54
CA ASP A 342 20.85 -12.47 -21.05
C ASP A 342 19.59 -12.07 -20.24
N MET A 343 18.57 -11.51 -20.90
CA MET A 343 17.31 -11.12 -20.25
C MET A 343 16.41 -12.30 -19.85
N ASN A 344 16.68 -13.52 -20.31
CA ASN A 344 16.01 -14.72 -19.78
C ASN A 344 16.39 -14.96 -18.30
N GLU A 345 17.56 -14.49 -17.85
CA GLU A 345 17.99 -14.56 -16.44
C GLU A 345 17.38 -13.42 -15.55
N PHE A 346 16.43 -12.63 -16.06
CA PHE A 346 15.86 -11.45 -15.35
C PHE A 346 15.21 -11.77 -14.00
N SER A 347 14.60 -12.95 -13.82
CA SER A 347 14.06 -13.36 -12.50
C SER A 347 15.20 -13.53 -11.48
N THR A 348 16.21 -14.31 -11.85
CA THR A 348 17.43 -14.53 -11.03
C THR A 348 18.16 -13.21 -10.74
N ALA A 349 18.16 -12.27 -11.67
CA ALA A 349 18.68 -10.92 -11.45
C ALA A 349 17.90 -10.17 -10.35
N ASN A 350 16.57 -10.20 -10.38
CA ASN A 350 15.72 -9.58 -9.36
C ASN A 350 15.83 -10.27 -7.99
N GLU A 351 15.79 -11.60 -7.96
CA GLU A 351 15.96 -12.42 -6.76
C GLU A 351 17.32 -12.20 -6.08
N THR A 352 18.35 -11.88 -6.86
CA THR A 352 19.68 -11.51 -6.34
C THR A 352 19.70 -10.07 -5.86
N TYR A 353 19.15 -9.13 -6.65
CA TYR A 353 19.08 -7.70 -6.34
C TYR A 353 18.36 -7.41 -5.01
N VAL A 354 17.22 -8.08 -4.75
CA VAL A 354 16.43 -7.92 -3.50
C VAL A 354 17.24 -8.24 -2.25
N LYS A 355 18.17 -9.20 -2.32
CA LYS A 355 19.00 -9.63 -1.18
C LYS A 355 19.99 -8.52 -0.74
N PHE A 356 20.32 -7.58 -1.62
CA PHE A 356 21.18 -6.44 -1.31
C PHE A 356 20.40 -5.15 -1.07
N ILE A 357 19.35 -4.87 -1.85
CA ILE A 357 18.66 -3.56 -1.87
C ILE A 357 17.25 -3.72 -1.29
N THR A 358 17.18 -3.71 0.05
CA THR A 358 15.95 -3.89 0.83
C THR A 358 15.35 -2.56 1.28
N GLN A 359 14.07 -2.55 1.67
CA GLN A 359 13.45 -1.38 2.33
C GLN A 359 14.10 -1.06 3.70
N GLU A 360 14.81 -2.01 4.30
CA GLU A 360 15.57 -1.84 5.55
C GLU A 360 16.90 -1.10 5.34
N LYS A 361 17.58 -1.36 4.21
CA LYS A 361 18.76 -0.60 3.80
C LYS A 361 18.38 0.74 3.13
N CYS A 362 17.25 0.81 2.43
CA CYS A 362 16.79 2.02 1.75
C CYS A 362 15.70 2.79 2.54
N HIS A 363 16.09 3.44 3.64
CA HIS A 363 15.22 4.25 4.51
C HIS A 363 14.30 5.23 3.74
N PHE A 364 14.86 5.94 2.76
CA PHE A 364 14.18 6.93 1.90
C PHE A 364 13.57 6.33 0.62
N GLY A 365 13.31 5.01 0.62
CA GLY A 365 12.82 4.25 -0.54
C GLY A 365 13.95 3.71 -1.43
N VAL A 366 13.70 2.57 -2.08
CA VAL A 366 14.65 1.94 -3.00
C VAL A 366 14.90 2.84 -4.23
N PRO A 367 16.09 2.80 -4.86
CA PRO A 367 16.35 3.56 -6.09
C PRO A 367 15.42 3.13 -7.23
N SER A 368 15.28 4.01 -8.22
CA SER A 368 14.72 3.65 -9.53
C SER A 368 15.79 2.97 -10.39
N ARG A 369 15.37 2.11 -11.33
CA ARG A 369 16.27 1.18 -12.03
C ARG A 369 15.94 1.06 -13.52
N SER A 370 16.96 0.88 -14.35
CA SER A 370 16.81 0.28 -15.68
C SER A 370 17.49 -1.08 -15.72
N THR A 371 16.95 -2.01 -16.52
CA THR A 371 17.58 -3.32 -16.75
C THR A 371 17.59 -3.61 -18.23
N ILE A 372 18.78 -3.86 -18.76
CA ILE A 372 19.08 -3.82 -20.19
C ILE A 372 20.01 -5.00 -20.51
N GLU A 373 19.71 -5.73 -21.59
CA GLU A 373 20.62 -6.74 -22.13
C GLU A 373 21.80 -6.05 -22.82
N LEU A 374 23.02 -6.50 -22.53
CA LEU A 374 24.21 -6.09 -23.28
C LEU A 374 25.07 -7.32 -23.61
N PRO A 375 25.84 -7.30 -24.72
CA PRO A 375 26.75 -8.39 -25.10
C PRO A 375 28.03 -8.43 -24.24
N LEU A 376 27.90 -8.37 -22.91
CA LEU A 376 28.98 -8.23 -21.92
C LEU A 376 30.08 -9.29 -22.10
N LEU A 377 29.68 -10.54 -22.38
CA LEU A 377 30.61 -11.66 -22.61
C LEU A 377 31.44 -11.49 -23.89
N GLN A 378 30.92 -10.78 -24.91
CA GLN A 378 31.64 -10.53 -26.17
C GLN A 378 32.73 -9.46 -26.01
N VAL A 379 32.61 -8.59 -24.99
CA VAL A 379 33.58 -7.54 -24.65
C VAL A 379 34.45 -7.89 -23.43
N GLY A 380 34.51 -9.18 -23.06
CA GLY A 380 35.43 -9.69 -22.02
C GLY A 380 34.99 -9.45 -20.57
N LEU A 381 33.71 -9.13 -20.33
CA LEU A 381 33.16 -8.82 -19.01
C LEU A 381 32.46 -10.04 -18.37
N GLY A 382 32.01 -9.88 -17.12
CA GLY A 382 31.09 -10.79 -16.44
C GLY A 382 29.68 -10.79 -17.03
N ARG A 383 28.84 -11.68 -16.50
CA ARG A 383 27.40 -11.73 -16.82
C ARG A 383 26.63 -10.51 -16.30
N ALA A 384 27.19 -9.76 -15.35
CA ALA A 384 26.62 -8.55 -14.78
C ALA A 384 27.60 -7.36 -14.82
N TYR A 385 27.06 -6.17 -15.10
CA TYR A 385 27.69 -4.87 -14.89
C TYR A 385 26.65 -3.97 -14.22
N ILE A 386 27.05 -3.23 -13.19
CA ILE A 386 26.18 -2.24 -12.54
C ILE A 386 26.83 -0.86 -12.55
N GLU A 387 26.05 0.18 -12.85
CA GLU A 387 26.36 1.55 -12.46
C GLU A 387 25.31 2.05 -11.47
N VAL A 388 25.77 2.66 -10.36
CA VAL A 388 24.92 3.34 -9.38
C VAL A 388 25.21 4.85 -9.38
N LEU A 389 24.16 5.66 -9.33
CA LEU A 389 24.26 7.11 -9.10
C LEU A 389 23.95 7.42 -7.64
N VAL A 390 24.83 8.17 -6.96
CA VAL A 390 24.78 8.39 -5.51
C VAL A 390 24.76 9.90 -5.20
N THR A 391 23.92 10.30 -4.22
CA THR A 391 23.87 11.67 -3.68
C THR A 391 24.62 11.79 -2.35
N ASN A 392 25.27 12.93 -2.13
CA ASN A 392 25.87 13.30 -0.84
C ASN A 392 24.87 13.90 0.18
N ASP A 393 23.60 14.05 -0.20
CA ASP A 393 22.53 14.63 0.65
C ASP A 393 21.32 13.69 0.77
N GLN A 394 20.45 13.96 1.75
CA GLN A 394 19.24 13.17 2.03
C GLN A 394 17.96 13.76 1.41
N SER A 395 18.07 14.59 0.35
CA SER A 395 16.89 15.20 -0.31
C SER A 395 16.15 14.26 -1.29
N LYS A 396 16.59 13.01 -1.39
CA LYS A 396 15.98 11.95 -2.20
C LYS A 396 14.53 11.70 -1.79
N ARG A 397 13.63 11.78 -2.76
CA ARG A 397 12.23 11.34 -2.66
C ARG A 397 11.96 10.25 -3.70
N VAL A 398 11.05 9.34 -3.39
CA VAL A 398 10.85 8.11 -4.17
C VAL A 398 9.36 7.91 -4.46
N LEU A 399 9.03 7.64 -5.72
CA LEU A 399 7.74 7.10 -6.13
C LEU A 399 7.88 5.59 -6.27
N HIS A 400 7.41 4.86 -5.25
CA HIS A 400 7.26 3.41 -5.25
C HIS A 400 5.78 3.10 -4.95
N VAL A 401 5.09 2.54 -5.93
CA VAL A 401 3.69 2.09 -5.81
C VAL A 401 3.70 0.59 -6.01
N GLN A 402 3.38 -0.17 -4.95
CA GLN A 402 3.28 -1.63 -5.03
C GLN A 402 1.82 -2.09 -5.17
N SER A 403 0.85 -1.26 -4.79
CA SER A 403 -0.57 -1.52 -4.99
C SER A 403 -1.01 -1.40 -6.45
N VAL A 404 -2.08 -2.12 -6.79
CA VAL A 404 -2.88 -1.83 -7.99
C VAL A 404 -3.73 -0.59 -7.69
N SER A 405 -3.60 0.47 -8.49
CA SER A 405 -4.32 1.73 -8.31
C SER A 405 -4.83 2.26 -9.65
N CYS A 406 -5.80 3.19 -9.60
CA CYS A 406 -6.31 3.87 -10.80
C CYS A 406 -5.43 5.05 -11.26
N TRP A 407 -4.42 5.44 -10.47
CA TRP A 407 -3.57 6.61 -10.73
C TRP A 407 -2.18 6.26 -11.28
N ALA A 408 -1.58 5.16 -10.81
CA ALA A 408 -0.29 4.67 -11.32
C ALA A 408 -0.25 3.13 -11.36
N PRO A 409 0.46 2.54 -12.35
CA PRO A 409 0.70 1.10 -12.39
C PRO A 409 1.60 0.66 -11.24
N SER A 410 1.31 -0.52 -10.69
CA SER A 410 2.18 -1.19 -9.70
C SER A 410 3.57 -1.45 -10.30
N CYS A 411 4.62 -1.32 -9.50
CA CYS A 411 5.97 -1.65 -9.95
C CYS A 411 6.15 -3.17 -9.95
N ILE A 412 6.38 -3.72 -11.14
CA ILE A 412 6.60 -5.16 -11.36
C ILE A 412 7.95 -5.62 -10.77
N GLY A 413 8.92 -4.71 -10.64
CA GLY A 413 10.27 -4.99 -10.17
C GLY A 413 10.59 -4.48 -8.76
N PRO A 414 11.70 -4.92 -8.15
CA PRO A 414 12.13 -4.56 -6.78
C PRO A 414 12.74 -3.15 -6.68
N TYR A 415 12.25 -2.21 -7.47
CA TYR A 415 12.79 -0.86 -7.63
C TYR A 415 11.65 0.14 -7.79
N SER A 416 11.95 1.42 -7.66
CA SER A 416 10.94 2.48 -7.70
C SER A 416 10.61 2.91 -9.12
N GLN A 417 9.35 3.28 -9.41
CA GLN A 417 8.96 3.89 -10.69
C GLN A 417 9.79 5.15 -10.98
N ALA A 418 10.04 5.98 -9.96
CA ALA A 418 10.91 7.14 -10.08
C ALA A 418 11.62 7.52 -8.77
N THR A 419 12.70 8.28 -8.90
CA THR A 419 13.44 8.89 -7.79
C THR A 419 13.72 10.36 -8.11
N LEU A 420 13.19 11.25 -7.29
CA LEU A 420 13.33 12.70 -7.42
C LEU A 420 14.44 13.17 -6.47
N HIS A 421 15.51 13.74 -7.05
CA HIS A 421 16.58 14.41 -6.30
C HIS A 421 16.61 15.88 -6.68
N LYS A 422 16.36 16.76 -5.70
CA LYS A 422 16.17 18.20 -5.92
C LYS A 422 15.08 18.44 -6.97
N GLU A 423 15.47 18.81 -8.18
CA GLU A 423 14.59 19.09 -9.34
C GLU A 423 14.74 18.02 -10.47
N ILE A 424 15.63 17.05 -10.32
CA ILE A 424 15.91 16.01 -11.31
C ILE A 424 15.09 14.75 -10.99
N LEU A 425 14.22 14.36 -11.91
CA LEU A 425 13.44 13.12 -11.82
C LEU A 425 14.14 12.01 -12.61
N HIS A 426 14.74 11.06 -11.89
CA HIS A 426 15.22 9.81 -12.47
C HIS A 426 14.05 8.84 -12.59
N MET A 427 13.74 8.36 -13.81
CA MET A 427 12.65 7.41 -14.04
C MET A 427 13.21 6.01 -14.31
N ALA A 428 12.59 4.99 -13.73
CA ALA A 428 12.88 3.61 -14.07
C ALA A 428 12.49 3.29 -15.52
N TRP A 429 13.03 2.21 -16.06
CA TRP A 429 12.66 1.77 -17.39
C TRP A 429 11.20 1.29 -17.42
N ALA A 430 10.36 2.02 -18.16
CA ALA A 430 8.99 1.62 -18.44
C ALA A 430 8.93 0.85 -19.77
N VAL A 431 8.62 -0.44 -19.69
CA VAL A 431 8.15 -1.20 -20.86
C VAL A 431 6.67 -0.84 -21.05
N GLY A 432 6.26 -0.51 -22.27
CA GLY A 432 4.84 -0.34 -22.59
C GLY A 432 4.10 -1.67 -22.45
N ALA A 433 2.98 -1.66 -21.74
CA ALA A 433 2.07 -2.78 -21.56
C ALA A 433 0.81 -2.61 -22.41
#